data_AF-A0A8B7E2Z0-F1
#
_entry.id   AF-A0A8B7E2Z0-F1
#
_cell.length_a   1.000
_cell.length_b   1.000
_cell.length_c   1.000
_cell.angle_alpha   90.00
_cell.angle_beta   90.00
_cell.angle_gamma   90.00
#
_symmetry.space_group_name_H-M   'P 1'
#
loop_
_entity.id
_entity.type
_entity.pdbx_description
1 polymer ?
#
loop_
_entity_poly.entity_id
_entity_poly.type
_entity_poly.pdbx_seq_one_letter_code
_entity_poly.pdbx_strand_id
1 'polypeptide(L)'
;MNSILSKMLFKSIRLEPKACWEYLLWMDKSNQGGIYLSEIPNNFYKNGELCISTVDDEEDTDLVSLAKQKKVEMNWNICKFLPTAGSCQNFFQIAIAGHIHAVYVHIIEETARLPSGVDTPVKRRGISTQLERMAETVCTPSMVQFSQERIQNVLTEQLFGITQKIHRSVSTSVNKDGDPVFPLLAGSYLPLKSPALEFVKAVCQVLRLDVNIQSQVDKLKRDLLKLIGVGSFADEANFQDPCMSLVVPEVICEYCNSCRDLDLCRDACITPARGNQPASIRCSNPECGVNYSLEVIEQHLISMLMRRSMTYTLQDLKCTKCKMIKDKNMSKYCDCAGTYSNNIPRDQFMQKLKIYENISKHYHLENLSEMIEFINKYN
;
A
#
# COMPACT_ATOMS: atom_id res chain seq x y z
N MET A 1 6.22 -25.80 -4.88
CA MET A 1 7.40 -25.22 -4.20
C MET A 1 8.49 -26.29 -3.90
N ASN A 2 8.16 -27.57 -3.65
CA ASN A 2 9.13 -28.69 -3.61
C ASN A 2 10.04 -28.84 -4.84
N SER A 3 9.50 -28.67 -6.06
CA SER A 3 10.29 -28.68 -7.30
C SER A 3 11.32 -27.54 -7.37
N ILE A 4 11.13 -26.47 -6.59
CA ILE A 4 12.08 -25.36 -6.46
C ILE A 4 13.08 -25.68 -5.34
N LEU A 5 12.61 -26.07 -4.16
CA LEU A 5 13.46 -26.42 -3.00
C LEU A 5 14.38 -27.63 -3.24
N SER A 6 14.00 -28.55 -4.12
CA SER A 6 14.83 -29.70 -4.53
C SER A 6 15.94 -29.34 -5.52
N LYS A 7 15.90 -28.15 -6.15
CA LYS A 7 17.00 -27.68 -7.00
C LYS A 7 18.20 -27.35 -6.12
N MET A 8 19.40 -27.70 -6.61
CA MET A 8 20.68 -27.48 -5.91
C MET A 8 20.83 -26.07 -5.31
N LEU A 9 20.30 -25.05 -5.99
CA LEU A 9 20.36 -23.64 -5.58
C LEU A 9 19.63 -23.34 -4.26
N PHE A 10 18.63 -24.14 -3.86
CA PHE A 10 17.78 -23.86 -2.69
C PHE A 10 18.02 -24.82 -1.52
N LYS A 11 19.02 -25.71 -1.62
CA LYS A 11 19.36 -26.65 -0.54
C LYS A 11 19.82 -25.97 0.74
N SER A 12 20.29 -24.73 0.66
CA SER A 12 20.77 -23.93 1.80
C SER A 12 19.79 -22.85 2.25
N ILE A 13 18.57 -22.82 1.69
CA ILE A 13 17.57 -21.77 1.95
C ILE A 13 16.32 -22.40 2.57
N ARG A 14 15.92 -21.89 3.73
CA ARG A 14 14.65 -22.24 4.39
C ARG A 14 13.58 -21.24 3.96
N LEU A 15 12.49 -21.71 3.36
CA LEU A 15 11.34 -20.90 3.00
C LEU A 15 10.15 -21.30 3.88
N GLU A 16 9.57 -20.33 4.57
CA GLU A 16 8.39 -20.52 5.40
C GLU A 16 7.29 -19.55 5.00
N PRO A 17 6.11 -20.03 4.60
CA PRO A 17 4.98 -19.16 4.32
C PRO A 17 4.49 -18.54 5.63
N LYS A 18 4.50 -17.20 5.70
CA LYS A 18 3.96 -16.46 6.86
C LYS A 18 2.47 -16.14 6.74
N ALA A 19 1.98 -15.98 5.51
CA ALA A 19 0.60 -15.66 5.22
C ALA A 19 0.21 -16.15 3.82
N CYS A 20 -0.99 -16.70 3.70
CA CYS A 20 -1.59 -17.11 2.44
C CYS A 20 -2.92 -16.38 2.26
N TRP A 21 -3.11 -15.77 1.09
CA TRP A 21 -4.33 -15.05 0.75
C TRP A 21 -5.14 -15.87 -0.25
N GLU A 22 -6.45 -15.98 -0.02
CA GLU A 22 -7.37 -16.57 -0.99
C GLU A 22 -7.84 -15.54 -2.01
N TYR A 23 -8.02 -14.30 -1.54
CA TYR A 23 -8.33 -13.15 -2.39
C TYR A 23 -7.61 -11.93 -1.84
N LEU A 24 -6.98 -11.16 -2.72
CA LEU A 24 -6.13 -10.03 -2.34
C LEU A 24 -6.23 -8.90 -3.36
N LEU A 25 -6.64 -7.72 -2.88
CA LEU A 25 -6.35 -6.46 -3.54
C LEU A 25 -5.03 -5.92 -3.00
N TRP A 26 -4.06 -5.78 -3.90
CA TRP A 26 -2.70 -5.38 -3.54
C TRP A 26 -2.28 -4.13 -4.30
N MET A 27 -1.88 -3.09 -3.56
CA MET A 27 -1.28 -1.87 -4.13
C MET A 27 0.21 -1.79 -3.81
N ASP A 28 0.56 -1.94 -2.54
CA ASP A 28 1.93 -2.01 -2.05
C ASP A 28 1.98 -2.77 -0.71
N LYS A 29 3.14 -2.82 -0.05
CA LYS A 29 3.36 -3.52 1.24
C LYS A 29 2.49 -3.00 2.41
N SER A 30 2.09 -1.73 2.34
CA SER A 30 1.34 -1.02 3.39
C SER A 30 -0.10 -0.69 2.99
N ASN A 31 -0.50 -1.07 1.77
CA ASN A 31 -1.80 -0.82 1.17
C ASN A 31 -2.30 -2.11 0.50
N GLN A 32 -2.94 -2.95 1.29
CA GLN A 32 -3.54 -4.21 0.84
C GLN A 32 -4.78 -4.55 1.66
N GLY A 33 -5.71 -5.27 1.03
CA GLY A 33 -6.88 -5.81 1.70
C GLY A 33 -7.34 -7.09 1.03
N GLY A 34 -7.83 -8.05 1.82
CA GLY A 34 -8.13 -9.37 1.29
C GLY A 34 -8.65 -10.33 2.35
N ILE A 35 -8.76 -11.59 1.98
CA ILE A 35 -9.21 -12.66 2.86
C ILE A 35 -8.09 -13.68 2.99
N TYR A 36 -7.68 -13.93 4.24
CA TYR A 36 -6.69 -14.95 4.55
C TYR A 36 -7.27 -16.36 4.40
N LEU A 37 -6.39 -17.28 4.06
CA LEU A 37 -6.64 -18.71 4.22
C LEU A 37 -6.70 -19.03 5.72
N SER A 38 -7.81 -19.60 6.19
CA SER A 38 -8.08 -19.83 7.62
C SER A 38 -7.05 -20.74 8.30
N GLU A 39 -6.51 -21.71 7.56
CA GLU A 39 -5.40 -22.55 8.00
C GLU A 39 -4.39 -22.64 6.86
N ILE A 40 -3.11 -22.39 7.13
CA ILE A 40 -2.06 -22.80 6.20
C ILE A 40 -1.98 -24.31 6.34
N PRO A 41 -2.34 -25.14 5.33
CA PRO A 41 -2.38 -26.59 5.50
C PRO A 41 -1.11 -27.11 6.17
N ASN A 42 -1.26 -27.69 7.37
CA ASN A 42 -0.14 -28.27 8.15
C ASN A 42 0.65 -29.32 7.34
N ASN A 43 0.04 -29.86 6.28
CA ASN A 43 0.61 -30.84 5.36
C ASN A 43 1.15 -30.24 4.05
N PHE A 44 1.61 -28.98 4.02
CA PHE A 44 2.35 -28.48 2.84
C PHE A 44 3.58 -29.34 2.51
N TYR A 45 4.15 -30.05 3.50
CA TYR A 45 5.28 -30.95 3.35
C TYR A 45 5.20 -32.13 4.35
N LYS A 46 4.59 -33.26 3.96
CA LYS A 46 4.85 -34.56 4.59
C LYS A 46 5.61 -35.44 3.59
N ASN A 47 6.75 -35.98 4.01
CA ASN A 47 7.54 -36.98 3.29
C ASN A 47 7.91 -36.65 1.82
N GLY A 48 8.11 -35.37 1.47
CA GLY A 48 8.61 -34.99 0.14
C GLY A 48 7.56 -35.02 -0.98
N GLU A 49 6.30 -35.30 -0.67
CA GLU A 49 5.19 -35.18 -1.62
C GLU A 49 4.38 -33.90 -1.35
N LEU A 50 3.93 -33.27 -2.43
CA LEU A 50 2.97 -32.17 -2.36
C LEU A 50 1.61 -32.79 -2.06
N CYS A 51 1.29 -32.94 -0.78
CA CYS A 51 -0.08 -33.22 -0.38
C CYS A 51 -0.84 -31.89 -0.46
N ILE A 52 -1.36 -31.54 -1.66
CA ILE A 52 -2.69 -30.95 -1.65
C ILE A 52 -3.53 -32.11 -1.14
N SER A 53 -3.79 -32.16 0.16
CA SER A 53 -4.94 -32.94 0.59
C SER A 53 -6.11 -32.28 -0.15
N THR A 54 -6.54 -32.89 -1.26
CA THR A 54 -7.97 -33.00 -1.47
C THR A 54 -8.46 -33.48 -0.12
N VAL A 55 -9.25 -32.63 0.51
CA VAL A 55 -9.91 -33.01 1.75
C VAL A 55 -10.81 -34.15 1.30
N ASP A 56 -10.29 -35.37 1.34
CA ASP A 56 -11.00 -36.62 1.08
C ASP A 56 -11.91 -36.96 2.28
N ASP A 57 -12.23 -35.96 3.11
CA ASP A 57 -13.35 -35.98 4.01
C ASP A 57 -14.52 -35.31 3.30
N GLU A 58 -15.28 -36.15 2.60
CA GLU A 58 -16.63 -35.92 2.09
C GLU A 58 -17.61 -35.63 3.25
N GLU A 59 -17.38 -34.56 4.00
CA GLU A 59 -18.46 -33.88 4.70
C GLU A 59 -18.86 -32.71 3.82
N ASP A 60 -20.16 -32.62 3.49
CA ASP A 60 -20.86 -31.51 2.81
C ASP A 60 -20.58 -30.16 3.51
N THR A 61 -19.34 -29.70 3.42
CA THR A 61 -18.89 -28.45 4.01
C THR A 61 -19.34 -27.40 3.02
N ASP A 62 -20.45 -26.73 3.32
CA ASP A 62 -20.98 -25.64 2.51
C ASP A 62 -19.94 -24.51 2.43
N LEU A 63 -19.02 -24.60 1.47
CA LEU A 63 -17.93 -23.65 1.23
C LEU A 63 -18.45 -22.23 1.04
N VAL A 64 -19.68 -22.08 0.54
CA VAL A 64 -20.34 -20.78 0.37
C VAL A 64 -20.73 -20.21 1.73
N SER A 65 -21.27 -21.02 2.64
CA SER A 65 -21.55 -20.58 4.02
C SER A 65 -20.29 -20.17 4.77
N LEU A 66 -19.19 -20.92 4.63
CA LEU A 66 -17.90 -20.58 5.22
C LEU A 66 -17.34 -19.28 4.62
N ALA A 67 -17.42 -19.11 3.29
CA ALA A 67 -16.96 -17.90 2.61
C ALA A 67 -17.69 -16.65 3.13
N LYS A 68 -18.99 -16.74 3.41
CA LYS A 68 -19.80 -15.65 3.98
C LYS A 68 -19.40 -15.28 5.41
N GLN A 69 -18.77 -16.18 6.16
CA GLN A 69 -18.30 -15.94 7.53
C GLN A 69 -16.86 -15.41 7.58
N LYS A 70 -16.10 -15.47 6.48
CA LYS A 70 -14.71 -15.02 6.46
C LYS A 70 -14.59 -13.51 6.61
N LYS A 71 -13.67 -13.13 7.50
CA LYS A 71 -13.34 -11.73 7.78
C LYS A 71 -12.38 -11.19 6.72
N VAL A 72 -12.65 -9.97 6.26
CA VAL A 72 -11.73 -9.21 5.41
C VAL A 72 -10.67 -8.52 6.27
N GLU A 73 -9.41 -8.79 5.98
CA GLU A 73 -8.29 -8.04 6.52
C GLU A 73 -8.09 -6.75 5.72
N MET A 74 -7.93 -5.64 6.43
CA MET A 74 -7.87 -4.30 5.84
C MET A 74 -6.63 -3.55 6.33
N ASN A 75 -5.54 -3.61 5.57
CA ASN A 75 -4.32 -2.87 5.84
C ASN A 75 -4.11 -1.76 4.80
N TRP A 76 -4.81 -0.64 4.97
CA TRP A 76 -4.75 0.49 4.04
C TRP A 76 -4.14 1.72 4.72
N ASN A 77 -2.83 1.94 4.52
CA ASN A 77 -2.15 3.14 5.01
C ASN A 77 -2.81 4.44 4.48
N ILE A 78 -3.22 4.46 3.21
CA ILE A 78 -3.95 5.60 2.62
C ILE A 78 -5.21 6.01 3.39
N CYS A 79 -5.88 5.05 4.05
CA CYS A 79 -7.08 5.31 4.85
C CYS A 79 -6.74 6.10 6.13
N LYS A 80 -5.56 5.88 6.71
CA LYS A 80 -5.12 6.58 7.93
C LYS A 80 -4.97 8.09 7.73
N PHE A 81 -4.76 8.54 6.49
CA PHE A 81 -4.65 9.96 6.12
C PHE A 81 -6.02 10.63 5.91
N LEU A 82 -7.11 9.87 5.85
CA LEU A 82 -8.45 10.44 5.81
C LEU A 82 -8.86 10.94 7.21
N PRO A 83 -9.71 11.97 7.31
CA PRO A 83 -10.23 12.44 8.59
C PRO A 83 -11.03 11.37 9.34
N THR A 84 -10.88 11.34 10.66
CA THR A 84 -11.80 10.60 11.54
C THR A 84 -13.14 11.32 11.65
N ALA A 85 -13.13 12.66 11.55
CA ALA A 85 -14.32 13.50 11.45
C ALA A 85 -15.18 13.09 10.25
N GLY A 86 -16.50 13.17 10.40
CA GLY A 86 -17.44 12.74 9.35
C GLY A 86 -17.40 11.24 9.05
N SER A 87 -16.72 10.43 9.88
CA SER A 87 -16.57 8.97 9.69
C SER A 87 -15.92 8.57 8.37
N CYS A 88 -15.05 9.40 7.77
CA CYS A 88 -14.47 9.13 6.45
C CYS A 88 -13.69 7.81 6.43
N GLN A 89 -12.87 7.55 7.45
CA GLN A 89 -12.14 6.28 7.59
C GLN A 89 -13.08 5.07 7.66
N ASN A 90 -14.13 5.14 8.48
CA ASN A 90 -15.10 4.05 8.62
C ASN A 90 -15.84 3.79 7.31
N PHE A 91 -16.26 4.84 6.61
CA PHE A 91 -16.91 4.70 5.31
C PHE A 91 -15.99 4.08 4.26
N PHE A 92 -14.70 4.41 4.27
CA PHE A 92 -13.71 3.81 3.39
C PHE A 92 -13.61 2.31 3.66
N GLN A 93 -13.45 1.95 4.95
CA GLN A 93 -13.34 0.56 5.38
C GLN A 93 -14.57 -0.25 4.97
N ILE A 94 -15.78 0.26 5.23
CA ILE A 94 -17.05 -0.41 4.88
C ILE A 94 -17.19 -0.60 3.37
N ALA A 95 -16.91 0.43 2.57
CA ALA A 95 -17.06 0.36 1.11
C ALA A 95 -16.11 -0.66 0.49
N ILE A 96 -14.82 -0.61 0.87
CA ILE A 96 -13.79 -1.49 0.31
C ILE A 96 -13.94 -2.93 0.85
N ALA A 97 -14.13 -3.11 2.15
CA ALA A 97 -14.32 -4.45 2.73
C ALA A 97 -15.59 -5.11 2.19
N GLY A 98 -16.69 -4.36 2.08
CA GLY A 98 -17.92 -4.84 1.47
C GLY A 98 -17.72 -5.22 0.00
N HIS A 99 -16.92 -4.47 -0.76
CA HIS A 99 -16.58 -4.84 -2.13
C HIS A 99 -15.78 -6.14 -2.19
N ILE A 100 -14.67 -6.22 -1.45
CA ILE A 100 -13.80 -7.40 -1.38
C ILE A 100 -14.60 -8.66 -1.01
N HIS A 101 -15.39 -8.58 0.07
CA HIS A 101 -16.15 -9.72 0.57
C HIS A 101 -17.17 -10.21 -0.47
N ALA A 102 -17.92 -9.31 -1.10
CA ALA A 102 -18.92 -9.69 -2.08
C ALA A 102 -18.32 -10.30 -3.35
N VAL A 103 -17.19 -9.76 -3.84
CA VAL A 103 -16.48 -10.34 -4.99
C VAL A 103 -15.96 -11.73 -4.63
N TYR A 104 -15.33 -11.88 -3.46
CA TYR A 104 -14.85 -13.17 -3.00
C TYR A 104 -15.97 -14.21 -2.86
N VAL A 105 -17.08 -13.87 -2.18
CA VAL A 105 -18.23 -14.79 -2.03
C VAL A 105 -18.77 -15.20 -3.41
N HIS A 106 -18.86 -14.26 -4.36
CA HIS A 106 -19.31 -14.58 -5.71
C HIS A 106 -18.36 -15.52 -6.46
N ILE A 107 -17.04 -15.32 -6.33
CA ILE A 107 -16.04 -16.23 -6.89
C ILE A 107 -16.22 -17.64 -6.34
N ILE A 108 -16.43 -17.79 -5.03
CA ILE A 108 -16.67 -19.10 -4.41
C ILE A 108 -18.00 -19.71 -4.87
N GLU A 109 -19.08 -18.93 -4.92
CA GLU A 109 -20.39 -19.38 -5.42
C GLU A 109 -20.32 -19.85 -6.87
N GLU A 110 -19.60 -19.14 -7.74
CA GLU A 110 -19.45 -19.52 -9.14
C GLU A 110 -18.55 -20.75 -9.31
N THR A 111 -17.49 -20.85 -8.51
CA THR A 111 -16.62 -22.03 -8.47
C THR A 111 -17.38 -23.27 -8.01
N ALA A 112 -18.28 -23.13 -7.03
CA ALA A 112 -19.13 -24.22 -6.54
C ALA A 112 -20.20 -24.66 -7.55
N ARG A 113 -20.62 -23.78 -8.47
CA ARG A 113 -21.60 -24.10 -9.53
C ARG A 113 -20.98 -24.84 -10.71
N LEU A 114 -19.67 -24.75 -10.91
CA LEU A 114 -18.98 -25.53 -11.92
C LEU A 114 -18.98 -27.00 -11.47
N PRO A 115 -19.53 -27.94 -12.26
CA PRO A 115 -19.54 -29.34 -11.86
C PRO A 115 -18.11 -29.85 -11.71
N SER A 116 -17.79 -30.37 -10.53
CA SER A 116 -16.61 -31.18 -10.29
C SER A 116 -16.75 -32.46 -11.11
N GLY A 117 -16.28 -32.44 -12.36
CA GLY A 117 -16.34 -33.60 -13.26
C GLY A 117 -17.06 -33.34 -14.57
N VAL A 118 -16.32 -32.83 -15.56
CA VAL A 118 -16.43 -33.45 -16.88
C VAL A 118 -15.51 -34.66 -16.84
N ASP A 119 -16.08 -35.84 -16.61
CA ASP A 119 -15.49 -37.10 -17.04
C ASP A 119 -15.20 -36.99 -18.54
N THR A 120 -13.98 -36.61 -18.87
CA THR A 120 -13.41 -36.91 -20.18
C THR A 120 -12.77 -38.29 -20.06
N PRO A 121 -13.31 -39.34 -20.71
CA PRO A 121 -12.68 -40.64 -20.70
C PRO A 121 -11.48 -40.58 -21.66
N VAL A 122 -10.34 -40.08 -21.20
CA VAL A 122 -9.08 -40.17 -21.96
C VAL A 122 -7.98 -40.72 -21.08
N LYS A 123 -7.60 -41.95 -21.43
CA LYS A 123 -6.50 -42.75 -20.89
C LYS A 123 -5.22 -41.93 -20.69
N ARG A 124 -4.60 -42.18 -19.53
CA ARG A 124 -3.16 -42.08 -19.22
C ARG A 124 -2.24 -41.83 -20.43
N ARG A 125 -1.56 -40.69 -20.45
CA ARG A 125 -0.09 -40.53 -20.63
C ARG A 125 0.29 -39.04 -20.78
N GLY A 126 1.26 -38.57 -19.98
CA GLY A 126 2.03 -37.35 -20.25
C GLY A 126 1.84 -36.22 -19.22
N ILE A 127 2.67 -36.24 -18.18
CA ILE A 127 2.80 -35.17 -17.18
C ILE A 127 3.65 -34.06 -17.79
N SER A 128 3.06 -33.06 -18.46
CA SER A 128 3.78 -31.81 -18.75
C SER A 128 2.93 -30.57 -19.05
N THR A 129 1.60 -30.64 -19.16
CA THR A 129 0.79 -29.47 -19.63
C THR A 129 -0.32 -29.01 -18.67
N GLN A 130 -0.47 -29.61 -17.49
CA GLN A 130 -1.54 -29.21 -16.55
C GLN A 130 -1.24 -27.95 -15.72
N LEU A 131 0.03 -27.51 -15.64
CA LEU A 131 0.38 -26.29 -14.91
C LEU A 131 0.05 -24.99 -15.65
N GLU A 132 -0.12 -25.04 -16.98
CA GLU A 132 -0.47 -23.85 -17.78
C GLU A 132 -1.97 -23.53 -17.72
N ARG A 133 -2.85 -24.53 -17.56
CA ARG A 133 -4.31 -24.32 -17.52
C ARG A 133 -4.85 -23.76 -16.20
N MET A 134 -4.12 -23.88 -15.10
CA MET A 134 -4.55 -23.34 -13.81
C MET A 134 -4.36 -21.82 -13.70
N ALA A 135 -3.46 -21.23 -14.50
CA ALA A 135 -3.24 -19.78 -14.51
C ALA A 135 -4.27 -19.02 -15.37
N GLU A 136 -4.87 -19.67 -16.37
CA GLU A 136 -5.82 -19.04 -17.31
C GLU A 136 -7.30 -19.16 -16.89
N THR A 137 -7.60 -19.84 -15.77
CA THR A 137 -8.98 -20.11 -15.30
C THR A 137 -9.33 -19.35 -14.00
N VAL A 138 -8.99 -18.06 -13.89
CA VAL A 138 -9.27 -17.27 -12.66
C VAL A 138 -10.36 -16.22 -12.83
N CYS A 139 -10.72 -15.82 -14.06
CA CYS A 139 -11.72 -14.77 -14.27
C CYS A 139 -12.68 -15.19 -15.38
N THR A 140 -13.81 -15.78 -15.01
CA THR A 140 -14.88 -16.04 -15.96
C THR A 140 -15.56 -14.73 -16.38
N PRO A 141 -16.20 -14.67 -17.56
CA PRO A 141 -16.97 -13.50 -17.96
C PRO A 141 -18.07 -13.12 -16.96
N SER A 142 -18.64 -14.12 -16.27
CA SER A 142 -19.65 -13.92 -15.21
C SER A 142 -19.06 -13.21 -13.98
N MET A 143 -17.88 -13.62 -13.50
CA MET A 143 -17.19 -12.93 -12.40
C MET A 143 -16.89 -11.47 -12.74
N VAL A 144 -16.43 -11.20 -13.97
CA VAL A 144 -16.19 -9.83 -14.45
C VAL A 144 -17.50 -9.03 -14.47
N GLN A 145 -18.55 -9.60 -15.06
CA GLN A 145 -19.86 -8.94 -15.15
C GLN A 145 -20.41 -8.60 -13.76
N PHE A 146 -20.34 -9.53 -12.80
CA PHE A 146 -20.77 -9.29 -11.43
C PHE A 146 -20.02 -8.12 -10.79
N SER A 147 -18.69 -8.09 -10.91
CA SER A 147 -17.87 -6.98 -10.37
C SER A 147 -18.23 -5.64 -11.03
N GLN A 148 -18.47 -5.63 -12.33
CA GLN A 148 -18.88 -4.43 -13.07
C GLN A 148 -20.28 -3.93 -12.68
N GLU A 149 -21.27 -4.83 -12.57
CA GLU A 149 -22.63 -4.51 -12.15
C GLU A 149 -22.68 -4.04 -10.70
N ARG A 150 -21.88 -4.65 -9.82
CA ARG A 150 -21.75 -4.22 -8.42
C ARG A 150 -21.25 -2.79 -8.32
N ILE A 151 -20.27 -2.41 -9.13
CA ILE A 151 -19.77 -1.02 -9.16
C ILE A 151 -20.89 -0.07 -9.63
N GLN A 152 -21.56 -0.41 -10.72
CA GLN A 152 -22.57 0.46 -11.35
C GLN A 152 -23.85 0.62 -10.51
N ASN A 153 -24.33 -0.46 -9.90
CA ASN A 153 -25.64 -0.49 -9.28
C ASN A 153 -25.58 -0.30 -7.76
N VAL A 154 -24.61 -0.92 -7.08
CA VAL A 154 -24.58 -0.96 -5.61
C VAL A 154 -23.59 0.08 -5.06
N LEU A 155 -22.33 0.00 -5.46
CA LEU A 155 -21.29 0.89 -4.92
C LEU A 155 -21.48 2.33 -5.37
N THR A 156 -22.02 2.55 -6.57
CA THR A 156 -22.34 3.90 -7.04
C THR A 156 -23.34 4.56 -6.09
N GLU A 157 -24.50 3.96 -5.86
CA GLU A 157 -25.52 4.51 -4.94
C GLU A 157 -24.96 4.73 -3.52
N GLN A 158 -24.26 3.73 -2.99
CA GLN A 158 -23.64 3.79 -1.67
C GLN A 158 -22.63 4.94 -1.56
N LEU A 159 -21.73 5.08 -2.55
CA LEU A 159 -20.69 6.11 -2.52
C LEU A 159 -21.24 7.50 -2.79
N PHE A 160 -22.32 7.65 -3.56
CA PHE A 160 -23.04 8.92 -3.67
C PHE A 160 -23.57 9.38 -2.31
N GLY A 161 -24.28 8.51 -1.59
CA GLY A 161 -24.83 8.82 -0.26
C GLY A 161 -23.73 9.16 0.76
N ILE A 162 -22.67 8.37 0.79
CA ILE A 162 -21.50 8.60 1.66
C ILE A 162 -20.82 9.93 1.32
N THR A 163 -20.53 10.17 0.04
CA THR A 163 -19.80 11.38 -0.40
C THR A 163 -20.62 12.64 -0.10
N GLN A 164 -21.94 12.63 -0.32
CA GLN A 164 -22.82 13.73 0.08
C GLN A 164 -22.81 13.96 1.60
N LYS A 165 -22.85 12.88 2.39
CA LYS A 165 -22.80 12.97 3.85
C LYS A 165 -21.49 13.57 4.33
N ILE A 166 -20.35 13.15 3.78
CA ILE A 166 -19.03 13.71 4.11
C ILE A 166 -18.99 15.19 3.69
N HIS A 167 -19.39 15.51 2.46
CA HIS A 167 -19.34 16.88 1.93
C HIS A 167 -20.20 17.87 2.74
N ARG A 168 -21.35 17.44 3.24
CA ARG A 168 -22.23 18.27 4.10
C ARG A 168 -21.74 18.37 5.54
N SER A 169 -21.19 17.28 6.09
CA SER A 169 -20.77 17.24 7.50
C SER A 169 -19.42 17.89 7.74
N VAL A 170 -18.53 17.83 6.74
CA VAL A 170 -17.14 18.28 6.84
C VAL A 170 -16.74 18.96 5.53
N SER A 171 -17.24 20.18 5.33
CA SER A 171 -16.99 20.98 4.12
C SER A 171 -15.66 21.73 4.16
N THR A 172 -15.11 21.99 5.35
CA THR A 172 -13.85 22.72 5.56
C THR A 172 -12.75 21.82 6.13
N SER A 173 -11.49 22.16 5.81
CA SER A 173 -10.26 21.52 6.34
C SER A 173 -10.00 21.77 7.82
N VAL A 174 -10.83 22.60 8.45
CA VAL A 174 -10.70 23.04 9.83
C VAL A 174 -12.00 22.73 10.56
N ASN A 175 -11.89 22.17 11.76
CA ASN A 175 -13.01 21.91 12.65
C ASN A 175 -13.54 23.21 13.26
N LYS A 176 -14.68 23.14 13.95
CA LYS A 176 -15.27 24.31 14.63
C LYS A 176 -14.33 24.94 15.65
N ASP A 177 -13.40 24.16 16.20
CA ASP A 177 -12.43 24.58 17.22
C ASP A 177 -11.11 25.12 16.64
N GLY A 178 -10.97 25.21 15.31
CA GLY A 178 -9.75 25.70 14.66
C GLY A 178 -8.69 24.62 14.39
N ASP A 179 -8.92 23.38 14.84
CA ASP A 179 -8.01 22.26 14.62
C ASP A 179 -8.07 21.71 13.18
N PRO A 180 -6.93 21.25 12.63
CA PRO A 180 -6.91 20.59 11.33
C PRO A 180 -7.73 19.30 11.37
N VAL A 181 -8.60 19.15 10.37
CA VAL A 181 -9.49 17.99 10.23
C VAL A 181 -8.72 16.74 9.79
N PHE A 182 -7.66 16.94 9.00
CA PHE A 182 -6.81 15.85 8.52
C PHE A 182 -5.76 15.48 9.57
N PRO A 183 -5.52 14.17 9.79
CA PRO A 183 -4.48 13.73 10.71
C PRO A 183 -3.09 14.08 10.17
N LEU A 184 -2.25 14.65 11.05
CA LEU A 184 -0.85 14.92 10.75
C LEU A 184 -0.01 13.70 11.16
N LEU A 185 0.29 12.84 10.18
CA LEU A 185 1.11 11.64 10.36
C LEU A 185 2.55 11.92 9.91
N ALA A 186 3.49 11.06 10.31
CA ALA A 186 4.91 11.21 9.99
C ALA A 186 5.18 11.39 8.47
N GLY A 187 4.40 10.72 7.61
CA GLY A 187 4.53 10.81 6.15
C GLY A 187 3.73 11.94 5.48
N SER A 188 3.01 12.78 6.23
CA SER A 188 2.10 13.80 5.68
C SER A 188 2.86 14.94 4.99
N TYR A 189 2.71 15.07 3.67
CA TYR A 189 3.37 16.15 2.91
C TYR A 189 2.44 16.94 2.01
N LEU A 190 1.26 16.38 1.70
CA LEU A 190 0.26 17.01 0.85
C LEU A 190 -0.59 17.99 1.66
N PRO A 191 -0.90 19.18 1.11
CA PRO A 191 -1.87 20.10 1.70
C PRO A 191 -3.31 19.65 1.38
N LEU A 192 -3.82 18.69 2.14
CA LEU A 192 -5.17 18.16 1.96
C LEU A 192 -6.22 19.17 2.45
N LYS A 193 -7.20 19.50 1.60
CA LYS A 193 -8.21 20.54 1.88
C LYS A 193 -9.63 20.00 2.01
N SER A 194 -10.07 19.17 1.07
CA SER A 194 -11.46 18.69 1.00
C SER A 194 -11.54 17.21 1.40
N PRO A 195 -12.16 16.88 2.56
CA PRO A 195 -12.32 15.50 3.02
C PRO A 195 -13.07 14.62 2.01
N ALA A 196 -14.12 15.17 1.39
CA ALA A 196 -14.90 14.45 0.38
C ALA A 196 -14.07 14.14 -0.87
N LEU A 197 -13.23 15.08 -1.32
CA LEU A 197 -12.34 14.88 -2.47
C LEU A 197 -11.31 13.78 -2.19
N GLU A 198 -10.64 13.85 -1.04
CA GLU A 198 -9.61 12.84 -0.67
C GLU A 198 -10.23 11.46 -0.43
N PHE A 199 -11.43 11.41 0.14
CA PHE A 199 -12.20 10.17 0.26
C PHE A 199 -12.47 9.54 -1.11
N VAL A 200 -13.02 10.32 -2.06
CA VAL A 200 -13.31 9.83 -3.43
C VAL A 200 -12.04 9.35 -4.12
N LYS A 201 -10.96 10.11 -4.04
CA LYS A 201 -9.66 9.72 -4.61
C LYS A 201 -9.16 8.40 -4.03
N ALA A 202 -9.17 8.24 -2.71
CA ALA A 202 -8.67 7.03 -2.06
C ALA A 202 -9.50 5.79 -2.43
N VAL A 203 -10.83 5.87 -2.35
CA VAL A 203 -11.72 4.74 -2.68
C VAL A 203 -11.58 4.36 -4.15
N CYS A 204 -11.66 5.32 -5.06
CA CYS A 204 -11.55 5.04 -6.50
C CYS A 204 -10.17 4.49 -6.85
N GLN A 205 -9.09 4.95 -6.21
CA GLN A 205 -7.75 4.42 -6.47
C GLN A 205 -7.62 2.95 -6.06
N VAL A 206 -8.24 2.53 -4.95
CA VAL A 206 -8.26 1.13 -4.53
C VAL A 206 -9.11 0.27 -5.46
N LEU A 207 -10.31 0.73 -5.82
CA LEU A 207 -11.17 -0.02 -6.74
C LEU A 207 -10.53 -0.18 -8.13
N ARG A 208 -9.74 0.80 -8.58
CA ARG A 208 -9.04 0.78 -9.87
C ARG A 208 -7.89 -0.24 -9.94
N LEU A 209 -7.52 -0.88 -8.82
CA LEU A 209 -6.55 -1.99 -8.81
C LEU A 209 -7.04 -3.19 -9.62
N ASP A 210 -8.36 -3.42 -9.69
CA ASP A 210 -8.93 -4.43 -10.58
C ASP A 210 -9.09 -3.84 -11.99
N VAL A 211 -8.32 -4.40 -12.93
CA VAL A 211 -8.29 -3.99 -14.34
C VAL A 211 -9.65 -4.15 -15.01
N ASN A 212 -10.46 -5.13 -14.58
CA ASN A 212 -11.73 -5.47 -15.20
C ASN A 212 -12.85 -4.46 -14.93
N ILE A 213 -12.69 -3.61 -13.91
CA ILE A 213 -13.70 -2.62 -13.50
C ILE A 213 -13.26 -1.17 -13.67
N GLN A 214 -12.08 -0.91 -14.24
CA GLN A 214 -11.52 0.45 -14.32
C GLN A 214 -12.46 1.43 -15.04
N SER A 215 -13.11 1.00 -16.13
CA SER A 215 -14.01 1.88 -16.89
C SER A 215 -15.23 2.33 -16.08
N GLN A 216 -15.76 1.43 -15.25
CA GLN A 216 -16.88 1.66 -14.35
C GLN A 216 -16.45 2.56 -13.18
N VAL A 217 -15.26 2.32 -12.63
CA VAL A 217 -14.66 3.14 -11.57
C VAL A 217 -14.36 4.56 -12.08
N ASP A 218 -13.87 4.71 -13.31
CA ASP A 218 -13.60 6.02 -13.91
C ASP A 218 -14.91 6.81 -14.14
N LYS A 219 -16.00 6.13 -14.56
CA LYS A 219 -17.33 6.75 -14.64
C LYS A 219 -17.81 7.20 -13.26
N LEU A 220 -17.75 6.30 -12.27
CA LEU A 220 -18.10 6.59 -10.88
C LEU A 220 -17.30 7.79 -10.34
N LYS A 221 -15.97 7.81 -10.54
CA LYS A 221 -15.11 8.91 -10.12
C LYS A 221 -15.56 10.23 -10.74
N ARG A 222 -15.84 10.26 -12.05
CA ARG A 222 -16.34 11.49 -12.71
C ARG A 222 -17.62 11.99 -12.09
N ASP A 223 -18.56 11.10 -11.80
CA ASP A 223 -19.88 11.50 -11.30
C ASP A 223 -19.82 11.89 -9.80
N LEU A 224 -18.98 11.24 -8.99
CA LEU A 224 -18.68 11.66 -7.61
C LEU A 224 -17.95 13.02 -7.55
N LEU A 225 -17.04 13.30 -8.49
CA LEU A 225 -16.36 14.60 -8.57
C LEU A 225 -17.33 15.73 -8.95
N LYS A 226 -18.23 15.49 -9.91
CA LYS A 226 -19.30 16.44 -10.25
C LYS A 226 -20.19 16.75 -9.04
N LEU A 227 -20.50 15.75 -8.22
CA LEU A 227 -21.32 15.91 -7.03
C LEU A 227 -20.71 16.90 -6.01
N ILE A 228 -19.39 16.91 -5.88
CA ILE A 228 -18.67 17.82 -4.97
C ILE A 228 -18.20 19.12 -5.65
N GLY A 229 -18.57 19.33 -6.92
CA GLY A 229 -18.21 20.53 -7.69
C GLY A 229 -16.76 20.58 -8.18
N VAL A 230 -16.06 19.45 -8.25
CA VAL A 230 -14.66 19.37 -8.74
C VAL A 230 -14.63 18.84 -10.18
N GLY A 231 -13.85 19.49 -11.04
CA GLY A 231 -13.67 19.07 -12.42
C GLY A 231 -12.93 17.72 -12.54
N SER A 232 -13.37 16.83 -13.42
CA SER A 232 -12.74 15.51 -13.59
C SER A 232 -11.29 15.54 -14.08
N PHE A 233 -10.89 16.66 -14.70
CA PHE A 233 -9.54 16.90 -15.22
C PHE A 233 -8.77 17.95 -14.42
N ALA A 234 -9.30 18.38 -13.26
CA ALA A 234 -8.57 19.29 -12.39
C ALA A 234 -7.32 18.59 -11.84
N ASP A 235 -6.21 19.30 -11.69
CA ASP A 235 -5.00 18.73 -11.11
C ASP A 235 -5.24 18.20 -9.68
N GLU A 236 -6.10 18.89 -8.94
CA GLU A 236 -6.55 18.46 -7.62
C GLU A 236 -7.42 17.21 -7.64
N ALA A 237 -7.92 16.71 -8.78
CA ALA A 237 -8.68 15.46 -8.87
C ALA A 237 -7.78 14.22 -9.07
N ASN A 238 -6.50 14.43 -9.35
CA ASN A 238 -5.54 13.35 -9.50
C ASN A 238 -5.18 12.78 -8.13
N PHE A 239 -5.13 11.45 -8.05
CA PHE A 239 -4.68 10.77 -6.83
C PHE A 239 -3.18 10.97 -6.69
N GLN A 240 -2.76 11.41 -5.50
CA GLN A 240 -1.37 11.43 -5.06
C GLN A 240 -1.32 10.69 -3.74
N ASP A 241 -0.33 9.82 -3.55
CA ASP A 241 -0.16 9.09 -2.30
C ASP A 241 0.06 10.11 -1.16
N PRO A 242 -0.82 10.17 -0.14
CA PRO A 242 -0.70 11.15 0.94
C PRO A 242 0.50 10.90 1.86
N CYS A 243 1.10 9.70 1.78
CA CYS A 243 2.22 9.29 2.60
C CYS A 243 3.52 9.30 1.80
N MET A 244 4.45 10.20 2.08
CA MET A 244 5.82 10.06 1.59
C MET A 244 6.60 9.14 2.53
N SER A 245 6.97 7.94 2.06
CA SER A 245 7.75 7.00 2.88
C SER A 245 9.18 7.47 3.13
N LEU A 246 9.69 7.16 4.33
CA LEU A 246 11.10 7.22 4.67
C LEU A 246 11.52 5.88 5.25
N VAL A 247 12.30 5.14 4.46
CA VAL A 247 12.76 3.80 4.79
C VAL A 247 14.19 3.86 5.28
N VAL A 248 14.41 3.39 6.50
CA VAL A 248 15.73 3.13 7.07
C VAL A 248 16.15 1.72 6.64
N PRO A 249 17.19 1.58 5.80
CA PRO A 249 17.61 0.29 5.30
C PRO A 249 18.29 -0.53 6.40
N GLU A 250 18.17 -1.86 6.30
CA GLU A 250 19.03 -2.81 7.03
C GLU A 250 19.06 -2.61 8.56
N VAL A 251 17.92 -2.34 9.19
CA VAL A 251 17.82 -2.27 10.65
C VAL A 251 17.91 -3.68 11.23
N ILE A 252 18.93 -3.91 12.08
CA ILE A 252 19.22 -5.19 12.72
C ILE A 252 18.73 -5.17 14.17
N CYS A 253 17.98 -6.19 14.57
CA CYS A 253 17.61 -6.39 15.97
C CYS A 253 18.78 -7.00 16.75
N GLU A 254 19.23 -6.31 17.79
CA GLU A 254 20.35 -6.74 18.65
C GLU A 254 20.08 -8.07 19.40
N TYR A 255 18.80 -8.46 19.53
CA TYR A 255 18.40 -9.66 20.28
C TYR A 255 18.22 -10.89 19.40
N CYS A 256 17.52 -10.78 18.27
CA CYS A 256 17.22 -11.92 17.40
C CYS A 256 17.96 -11.88 16.05
N ASN A 257 18.79 -10.86 15.82
CA ASN A 257 19.53 -10.62 14.57
C ASN A 257 18.65 -10.55 13.30
N SER A 258 17.34 -10.35 13.46
CA SER A 258 16.45 -10.10 12.34
C SER A 258 16.83 -8.78 11.70
N CYS A 259 17.18 -8.81 10.41
CA CYS A 259 17.46 -7.64 9.59
C CYS A 259 16.23 -7.31 8.72
N ARG A 260 15.86 -6.03 8.66
CA ARG A 260 14.78 -5.55 7.80
C ARG A 260 14.91 -4.08 7.49
N ASP A 261 14.29 -3.67 6.41
CA ASP A 261 14.01 -2.27 6.16
C ASP A 261 12.84 -1.78 7.04
N LEU A 262 13.02 -0.63 7.68
CA LEU A 262 12.05 -0.02 8.59
C LEU A 262 11.44 1.23 7.94
N ASP A 263 10.14 1.23 7.67
CA ASP A 263 9.44 2.41 7.13
C ASP A 263 8.80 3.21 8.26
N LEU A 264 9.44 4.31 8.66
CA LEU A 264 9.00 5.12 9.81
C LEU A 264 7.64 5.80 9.62
N CYS A 265 7.09 5.78 8.40
CA CYS A 265 5.79 6.37 8.11
C CYS A 265 4.66 5.32 8.07
N ARG A 266 4.98 4.06 7.78
CA ARG A 266 3.98 3.04 7.41
C ARG A 266 4.02 1.77 8.25
N ASP A 267 5.07 1.55 9.05
CA ASP A 267 5.28 0.28 9.73
C ASP A 267 4.15 -0.11 10.69
N ALA A 268 3.74 -1.37 10.64
CA ALA A 268 2.76 -1.92 11.57
C ALA A 268 3.36 -2.18 12.97
N CYS A 269 4.69 -2.29 13.09
CA CYS A 269 5.36 -2.53 14.37
C CYS A 269 5.60 -1.25 15.19
N ILE A 270 5.20 -0.09 14.64
CA ILE A 270 5.32 1.20 15.31
C ILE A 270 4.07 1.43 16.17
N THR A 271 4.31 1.73 17.44
CA THR A 271 3.30 2.25 18.36
C THR A 271 3.51 3.77 18.46
N PRO A 272 2.55 4.60 18.02
CA PRO A 272 2.67 6.06 18.08
C PRO A 272 2.67 6.54 19.54
N ALA A 273 3.28 7.69 19.78
CA ALA A 273 3.26 8.32 21.09
C ALA A 273 1.81 8.61 21.53
N ARG A 274 1.47 8.32 22.79
CA ARG A 274 0.15 8.59 23.39
C ARG A 274 0.31 9.16 24.79
N GLY A 275 -0.10 10.41 24.99
CA GLY A 275 0.07 11.10 26.26
C GLY A 275 1.54 11.16 26.66
N ASN A 276 1.89 10.63 27.83
CA ASN A 276 3.27 10.56 28.30
C ASN A 276 4.08 9.35 27.78
N GLN A 277 3.49 8.46 26.97
CA GLN A 277 4.22 7.32 26.42
C GLN A 277 4.90 7.72 25.11
N PRO A 278 6.23 7.59 24.99
CA PRO A 278 6.94 7.87 23.75
C PRO A 278 6.56 6.84 22.68
N ALA A 279 6.79 7.20 21.42
CA ALA A 279 6.67 6.27 20.33
C ALA A 279 7.65 5.11 20.52
N SER A 280 7.25 3.89 20.16
CA SER A 280 8.11 2.72 20.27
C SER A 280 8.01 1.86 19.02
N ILE A 281 9.12 1.22 18.66
CA ILE A 281 9.22 0.44 17.43
C ILE A 281 9.68 -0.96 17.79
N ARG A 282 8.81 -1.95 17.61
CA ARG A 282 9.13 -3.33 17.96
C ARG A 282 9.79 -4.07 16.80
N CYS A 283 10.61 -5.05 17.15
CA CYS A 283 11.09 -6.05 16.22
C CYS A 283 9.89 -6.79 15.60
N SER A 284 9.90 -6.97 14.28
CA SER A 284 8.82 -7.67 13.58
C SER A 284 8.87 -9.19 13.70
N ASN A 285 9.90 -9.74 14.35
CA ASN A 285 9.91 -11.15 14.70
C ASN A 285 8.92 -11.38 15.87
N PRO A 286 7.84 -12.16 15.67
CA PRO A 286 6.82 -12.36 16.70
C PRO A 286 7.36 -12.96 18.01
N GLU A 287 8.41 -13.77 17.94
CA GLU A 287 9.03 -14.40 19.11
C GLU A 287 9.94 -13.45 19.91
N CYS A 288 10.38 -12.34 19.29
CA CYS A 288 11.29 -11.38 19.92
C CYS A 288 10.51 -10.21 20.54
N GLY A 289 9.79 -9.45 19.71
CA GLY A 289 8.98 -8.30 20.16
C GLY A 289 9.74 -7.15 20.84
N VAL A 290 11.09 -7.20 20.93
CA VAL A 290 11.90 -6.19 21.61
C VAL A 290 11.86 -4.85 20.87
N ASN A 291 11.86 -3.74 21.61
CA ASN A 291 11.91 -2.40 21.05
C ASN A 291 13.31 -2.06 20.52
N TYR A 292 13.38 -1.46 19.33
CA TYR A 292 14.59 -0.83 18.82
C TYR A 292 14.92 0.44 19.61
N SER A 293 16.22 0.70 19.78
CA SER A 293 16.68 1.98 20.31
C SER A 293 16.40 3.11 19.31
N LEU A 294 15.61 4.10 19.73
CA LEU A 294 15.33 5.28 18.91
C LEU A 294 16.60 6.12 18.67
N GLU A 295 17.56 6.11 19.60
CA GLU A 295 18.84 6.81 19.45
C GLU A 295 19.64 6.24 18.27
N VAL A 296 19.69 4.90 18.14
CA VAL A 296 20.38 4.24 17.03
C VAL A 296 19.70 4.57 15.70
N ILE A 297 18.36 4.54 15.68
CA ILE A 297 17.58 4.93 14.50
C ILE A 297 17.82 6.39 14.14
N GLU A 298 17.85 7.29 15.13
CA GLU A 298 18.12 8.71 14.95
C GLU A 298 19.51 8.95 14.32
N GLN A 299 20.55 8.29 14.83
CA GLN A 299 21.91 8.40 14.27
C GLN A 299 21.97 7.91 12.81
N HIS A 300 21.22 6.85 12.49
CA HIS A 300 21.11 6.36 11.12
C HIS A 300 20.38 7.38 10.23
N LEU A 301 19.31 8.00 10.72
CA LEU A 301 18.58 9.06 10.00
C LEU A 301 19.46 10.29 9.76
N ILE A 302 20.23 10.72 10.75
CA ILE A 302 21.20 11.82 10.60
C ILE A 302 22.22 11.49 9.52
N SER A 303 22.75 10.27 9.53
CA SER A 303 23.70 9.80 8.51
C SER A 303 23.08 9.79 7.10
N MET A 304 21.84 9.32 6.96
CA MET A 304 21.10 9.36 5.69
C MET A 304 20.84 10.79 5.22
N LEU A 305 20.43 11.67 6.13
CA LEU A 305 20.17 13.08 5.86
C LEU A 305 21.45 13.79 5.39
N MET A 306 22.56 13.56 6.06
CA MET A 306 23.86 14.14 5.70
C MET A 306 24.37 13.66 4.35
N ARG A 307 24.26 12.36 4.08
CA ARG A 307 24.58 11.80 2.76
C ARG A 307 23.72 12.44 1.66
N ARG A 308 22.44 12.70 1.95
CA ARG A 308 21.53 13.35 1.01
C ARG A 308 21.88 14.84 0.79
N SER A 309 22.24 15.57 1.85
CA SER A 309 22.75 16.94 1.73
C SER A 309 24.02 16.98 0.87
N MET A 310 24.98 16.09 1.15
CA MET A 310 26.21 15.98 0.38
C MET A 310 25.93 15.65 -1.10
N THR A 311 24.99 14.74 -1.38
CA THR A 311 24.56 14.41 -2.75
C THR A 311 23.96 15.63 -3.46
N TYR A 312 23.17 16.45 -2.76
CA TYR A 312 22.61 17.66 -3.32
C TYR A 312 23.67 18.74 -3.60
N THR A 313 24.69 18.86 -2.75
CA THR A 313 25.81 19.81 -2.98
C THR A 313 26.72 19.35 -4.12
N LEU A 314 26.99 18.04 -4.21
CA LEU A 314 27.92 17.45 -5.19
C LEU A 314 27.25 17.01 -6.49
N GLN A 315 25.96 17.27 -6.66
CA GLN A 315 25.23 16.85 -7.85
C GLN A 315 25.80 17.47 -9.13
N ASP A 316 25.65 16.75 -10.23
CA ASP A 316 25.90 17.32 -11.54
C ASP A 316 24.88 18.41 -11.90
N LEU A 317 25.32 19.33 -12.75
CA LEU A 317 24.42 20.28 -13.39
C LEU A 317 24.03 19.78 -14.79
N LYS A 318 22.78 20.03 -15.16
CA LYS A 318 22.20 19.62 -16.45
C LYS A 318 21.84 20.84 -17.29
N CYS A 319 22.14 20.79 -18.58
CA CYS A 319 21.73 21.86 -19.49
C CYS A 319 20.20 21.86 -19.69
N THR A 320 19.59 23.04 -19.61
CA THR A 320 18.14 23.21 -19.81
C THR A 320 17.68 22.89 -21.23
N LYS A 321 18.53 23.13 -22.25
CA LYS A 321 18.25 22.91 -23.68
C LYS A 321 18.56 21.48 -24.14
N CYS A 322 19.84 21.10 -24.19
CA CYS A 322 20.28 19.81 -24.74
C CYS A 322 20.20 18.64 -23.74
N LYS A 323 19.88 18.91 -22.47
CA LYS A 323 19.78 17.92 -21.39
C LYS A 323 21.09 17.16 -21.06
N MET A 324 22.22 17.57 -21.63
CA MET A 324 23.54 17.02 -21.33
C MET A 324 24.05 17.49 -19.96
N ILE A 325 24.88 16.65 -19.33
CA ILE A 325 25.55 16.94 -18.06
C ILE A 325 26.72 17.90 -18.31
N LYS A 326 26.92 18.84 -17.38
CA LYS A 326 28.06 19.76 -17.38
C LYS A 326 29.35 18.98 -17.11
N ASP A 327 30.25 18.97 -18.08
CA ASP A 327 31.54 18.29 -18.02
C ASP A 327 32.67 19.19 -17.46
N LYS A 328 32.59 20.51 -17.68
CA LYS A 328 33.63 21.48 -17.33
C LYS A 328 33.23 22.34 -16.14
N ASN A 329 34.03 22.40 -15.08
CA ASN A 329 33.72 23.17 -13.87
C ASN A 329 33.51 24.68 -14.11
N MET A 330 34.36 25.31 -14.92
CA MET A 330 34.39 26.78 -15.10
C MET A 330 33.40 27.31 -16.15
N SER A 331 32.79 26.43 -16.96
CA SER A 331 31.87 26.85 -18.02
C SER A 331 30.57 27.38 -17.42
N LYS A 332 30.25 28.65 -17.71
CA LYS A 332 28.98 29.29 -17.31
C LYS A 332 27.80 28.82 -18.16
N TYR A 333 28.05 28.55 -19.43
CA TYR A 333 27.04 28.11 -20.41
C TYR A 333 27.45 26.78 -21.03
N CYS A 334 26.45 26.05 -21.52
CA CYS A 334 26.66 24.86 -22.34
C CYS A 334 27.12 25.25 -23.74
N ASP A 335 27.81 24.34 -24.44
CA ASP A 335 28.22 24.51 -25.83
C ASP A 335 27.03 24.80 -26.78
N CYS A 336 25.81 24.39 -26.42
CA CYS A 336 24.57 24.74 -27.13
C CYS A 336 23.98 26.12 -26.74
N ALA A 337 24.76 26.98 -26.08
CA ALA A 337 24.34 28.26 -25.50
C ALA A 337 23.12 28.12 -24.54
N GLY A 338 23.04 26.99 -23.82
CA GLY A 338 22.02 26.76 -22.79
C GLY A 338 22.57 27.06 -21.39
N THR A 339 21.68 27.41 -20.45
CA THR A 339 22.03 27.54 -19.03
C THR A 339 22.00 26.18 -18.34
N TYR A 340 22.77 26.05 -17.28
CA TYR A 340 22.78 24.87 -16.43
C TYR A 340 21.82 25.02 -15.26
N SER A 341 21.15 23.94 -14.88
CA SER A 341 20.31 23.83 -13.69
C SER A 341 20.70 22.60 -12.88
N ASN A 342 20.36 22.57 -11.60
CA ASN A 342 20.54 21.39 -10.75
C ASN A 342 19.85 20.16 -11.37
N ASN A 343 20.50 19.01 -11.33
CA ASN A 343 19.90 17.75 -11.76
C ASN A 343 18.79 17.29 -10.80
N ILE A 344 19.00 17.48 -9.50
CA ILE A 344 18.04 17.36 -8.41
C ILE A 344 17.53 18.77 -8.09
N PRO A 345 16.27 19.10 -8.43
CA PRO A 345 15.69 20.41 -8.14
C PRO A 345 15.64 20.69 -6.64
N ARG A 346 15.78 21.97 -6.25
CA ARG A 346 15.70 22.41 -4.85
C ARG A 346 14.39 21.98 -4.20
N ASP A 347 13.27 22.10 -4.90
CA ASP A 347 11.95 21.77 -4.36
C ASP A 347 11.83 20.29 -3.94
N GLN A 348 12.42 19.38 -4.74
CA GLN A 348 12.43 17.95 -4.40
C GLN A 348 13.30 17.65 -3.18
N PHE A 349 14.41 18.40 -3.02
CA PHE A 349 15.25 18.30 -1.83
C PHE A 349 14.52 18.80 -0.58
N MET A 350 13.90 19.99 -0.66
CA MET A 350 13.15 20.59 0.45
C MET A 350 11.93 19.75 0.84
N GLN A 351 11.21 19.18 -0.13
CA GLN A 351 10.08 18.30 0.13
C GLN A 351 10.50 17.07 0.95
N LYS A 352 11.68 16.52 0.66
CA LYS A 352 12.23 15.37 1.40
C LYS A 352 12.72 15.77 2.78
N LEU A 353 13.33 16.95 2.92
CA LEU A 353 13.75 17.50 4.20
C LEU A 353 12.56 17.72 5.15
N LYS A 354 11.42 18.17 4.61
CA LYS A 354 10.16 18.29 5.36
C LYS A 354 9.68 16.96 5.96
N ILE A 355 9.94 15.82 5.31
CA ILE A 355 9.59 14.51 5.87
C ILE A 355 10.48 14.18 7.06
N TYR A 356 11.79 14.45 6.97
CA TYR A 356 12.68 14.31 8.13
C TYR A 356 12.22 15.19 9.29
N GLU A 357 11.76 16.41 9.00
CA GLU A 357 11.22 17.33 10.01
C GLU A 357 9.95 16.78 10.66
N ASN A 358 9.00 16.28 9.87
CA ASN A 358 7.79 15.64 10.38
C ASN A 358 8.09 14.41 11.25
N ILE A 359 9.05 13.58 10.83
CA ILE A 359 9.47 12.39 11.58
C ILE A 359 10.14 12.81 12.89
N SER A 360 11.05 13.79 12.85
CA SER A 360 11.69 14.30 14.05
C SER A 360 10.66 14.81 15.07
N LYS A 361 9.66 15.57 14.62
CA LYS A 361 8.56 16.05 15.48
C LYS A 361 7.68 14.92 16.00
N HIS A 362 7.33 13.94 15.17
CA HIS A 362 6.43 12.85 15.52
C HIS A 362 7.06 11.84 16.50
N TYR A 363 8.37 11.62 16.42
CA TYR A 363 9.10 10.67 17.27
C TYR A 363 9.93 11.36 18.37
N HIS A 364 9.86 12.70 18.49
CA HIS A 364 10.65 13.51 19.43
C HIS A 364 12.16 13.27 19.32
N LEU A 365 12.69 13.32 18.10
CA LEU A 365 14.11 13.13 17.79
C LEU A 365 14.82 14.48 17.75
N GLU A 366 15.40 14.90 18.89
CA GLU A 366 15.99 16.23 19.09
C GLU A 366 17.23 16.48 18.22
N ASN A 367 18.17 15.54 18.19
CA ASN A 367 19.41 15.68 17.42
C ASN A 367 19.12 15.78 15.91
N LEU A 368 18.14 15.01 15.45
CA LEU A 368 17.69 15.10 14.06
C LEU A 368 17.07 16.47 13.76
N SER A 369 16.29 17.04 14.68
CA SER A 369 15.70 18.38 14.53
C SER A 369 16.78 19.44 14.37
N GLU A 370 17.78 19.45 15.27
CA GLU A 370 18.90 20.39 15.22
C GLU A 370 19.66 20.29 13.89
N MET A 371 19.89 19.06 13.41
CA MET A 371 20.58 18.85 12.13
C MET A 371 19.79 19.35 10.93
N ILE A 372 18.46 19.21 10.95
CA ILE A 372 17.58 19.75 9.91
C ILE A 372 17.61 21.27 9.92
N GLU A 373 17.55 21.91 11.09
CA GLU A 373 17.66 23.36 11.22
C GLU A 373 19.00 23.88 10.70
N PHE A 374 20.10 23.18 11.02
CA PHE A 374 21.41 23.49 10.47
C PHE A 374 21.40 23.45 8.94
N ILE A 375 20.89 22.37 8.34
CA ILE A 375 20.83 22.23 6.88
C ILE A 375 19.95 23.31 6.24
N ASN A 376 18.81 23.64 6.84
CA ASN A 376 17.90 24.70 6.37
C ASN A 376 18.51 26.09 6.42
N LYS A 377 19.39 26.36 7.39
CA LYS A 377 20.06 27.66 7.52
C LYS A 377 21.13 27.88 6.45
N TYR A 378 21.78 26.81 6.00
CA TYR A 378 22.96 26.88 5.12
C TYR A 378 22.74 26.38 3.68
N ASN A 379 21.55 25.88 3.32
CA ASN A 379 21.14 25.50 1.95
C ASN A 379 19.79 26.14 1.55
#